data_AF-A0AAN8P0E1-F1
#
_entry.id   AF-A0AAN8P0E1-F1
#
_cell.length_a   1.000
_cell.length_b   1.000
_cell.length_c   1.000
_cell.angle_alpha   90.00
_cell.angle_beta   90.00
_cell.angle_gamma   90.00
#
_symmetry.space_group_name_H-M   'P 1'
#
loop_
_entity.id
_entity.type
_entity.pdbx_description
1 polymer ?
#
loop_
_entity_poly.entity_id
_entity_poly.type
_entity_poly.pdbx_seq_one_letter_code
_entity_poly.pdbx_strand_id
1 'polypeptide(L)'
;METVLMAVVIPTAPNPSLYATMPFWEDSEIRFDIPFSQMKLRSGEKLIDKLDSVEDTKGNGGDKGRLVVTNLRILWHSLSSPRVSLSIGLNTIISATTKNVISKLRGPVEALYLLTKTANNKYEFIFTNLMPGTTRLFTSVTGVHRAYVSSKMYRELKLRGAIMKNKQLQLLPLEQIVTTENGVWNLSSDQGNLGSFIITNVRVVWFAEMNEHFNVSLPYLQISLVKIRESKFGVALVIESVESSGGYVMGFKIDPQERLKAIHREILSLHTVYSKCPILGVEYTVGNEPILSEDPPTVPEVEKDLDVTSSVISRTVNVYIADDDINPAARPPVYCSDLGLAVEELKEGFTMQDLWEVLPSN
;
A
#
# COMPACT_ATOMS: atom_id res chain seq x y z
N MET A 1 -24.03 31.05 -17.44
CA MET A 1 -22.57 30.82 -17.37
C MET A 1 -22.31 30.30 -15.96
N GLU A 2 -22.50 29.00 -15.75
CA GLU A 2 -21.88 28.23 -14.68
C GLU A 2 -22.09 26.74 -14.96
N THR A 3 -21.04 25.99 -14.65
CA THR A 3 -20.57 24.70 -15.13
C THR A 3 -21.50 23.53 -14.82
N VAL A 4 -21.98 22.82 -15.85
CA VAL A 4 -22.57 21.48 -15.73
C VAL A 4 -21.45 20.46 -15.89
N LEU A 5 -20.91 19.97 -14.77
CA LEU A 5 -20.05 18.80 -14.70
C LEU A 5 -20.95 17.57 -14.58
N MET A 6 -21.39 17.03 -15.73
CA MET A 6 -22.08 15.73 -15.79
C MET A 6 -21.06 14.66 -16.19
N ALA A 7 -20.25 14.23 -15.22
CA ALA A 7 -19.74 12.87 -15.24
C ALA A 7 -20.98 11.97 -15.04
N VAL A 8 -21.39 11.26 -16.08
CA VAL A 8 -22.48 10.29 -15.97
C VAL A 8 -21.99 9.15 -15.07
N VAL A 9 -22.34 9.24 -13.78
CA VAL A 9 -22.25 8.12 -12.84
C VAL A 9 -23.33 7.13 -13.22
N ILE A 10 -22.94 6.07 -13.94
CA ILE A 10 -23.79 4.89 -14.11
C ILE A 10 -23.48 3.97 -12.93
N PRO A 11 -24.46 3.59 -12.09
CA PRO A 11 -24.24 2.63 -11.02
C PRO A 11 -23.81 1.28 -11.61
N THR A 12 -22.62 0.81 -11.27
CA THR A 12 -22.12 -0.51 -11.63
C THR A 12 -22.77 -1.58 -10.76
N ALA A 13 -23.26 -2.65 -11.39
CA ALA A 13 -23.71 -3.86 -10.71
C ALA A 13 -22.53 -4.57 -9.99
N PRO A 14 -22.77 -5.29 -8.88
CA PRO A 14 -21.73 -5.77 -7.97
C PRO A 14 -21.12 -7.12 -8.42
N ASN A 15 -20.93 -7.33 -9.72
CA ASN A 15 -20.24 -8.52 -10.19
C ASN A 15 -18.76 -8.18 -10.42
N PRO A 16 -17.84 -8.54 -9.51
CA PRO A 16 -16.41 -8.39 -9.78
C PRO A 16 -16.10 -9.14 -11.08
N SER A 17 -15.38 -8.47 -11.99
CA SER A 17 -14.93 -9.12 -13.21
C SER A 17 -14.11 -10.35 -12.83
N LEU A 18 -14.19 -11.43 -13.63
CA LEU A 18 -13.43 -12.67 -13.42
C LEU A 18 -11.90 -12.47 -13.36
N TYR A 19 -11.45 -11.25 -13.67
CA TYR A 19 -10.07 -10.82 -13.81
C TYR A 19 -9.70 -9.69 -12.86
N ALA A 20 -10.59 -9.22 -11.99
CA ALA A 20 -10.26 -8.16 -11.04
C ALA A 20 -9.13 -8.65 -10.14
N THR A 21 -7.95 -8.03 -10.25
CA THR A 21 -6.90 -8.17 -9.24
C THR A 21 -7.52 -7.67 -7.94
N MET A 22 -7.88 -8.60 -7.05
CA MET A 22 -8.46 -8.21 -5.76
C MET A 22 -7.48 -7.25 -5.07
N PRO A 23 -7.95 -6.06 -4.64
CA PRO A 23 -7.16 -5.22 -3.77
C PRO A 23 -6.79 -6.06 -2.55
N PHE A 24 -5.50 -6.03 -2.22
CA PHE A 24 -4.96 -6.87 -1.18
C PHE A 24 -4.55 -5.99 -0.02
N TRP A 25 -4.94 -6.43 1.17
CA TRP A 25 -4.87 -5.62 2.38
C TRP A 25 -3.49 -5.69 3.01
N GLU A 26 -2.70 -6.71 2.67
CA GLU A 26 -1.47 -7.08 3.37
C GLU A 26 -0.48 -5.92 3.45
N ASP A 27 -0.37 -5.09 2.42
CA ASP A 27 0.55 -3.95 2.41
C ASP A 27 -0.05 -2.63 2.88
N SER A 28 -1.39 -2.54 3.00
CA SER A 28 -2.13 -1.29 3.19
C SER A 28 -2.91 -1.23 4.50
N GLU A 29 -3.04 -2.34 5.23
CA GLU A 29 -3.71 -2.42 6.51
C GLU A 29 -2.78 -2.88 7.64
N ILE A 30 -3.23 -2.63 8.86
CA ILE A 30 -2.64 -3.15 10.09
C ILE A 30 -3.69 -4.05 10.73
N ARG A 31 -3.32 -5.28 11.03
CA ARG A 31 -4.21 -6.26 11.67
C ARG A 31 -3.54 -6.91 12.87
N PHE A 32 -4.35 -7.17 13.88
CA PHE A 32 -3.97 -7.82 15.14
C PHE A 32 -4.64 -9.19 15.20
N ASP A 33 -3.95 -10.16 15.78
CA ASP A 33 -4.43 -11.51 16.04
C ASP A 33 -5.05 -12.16 14.79
N ILE A 34 -4.32 -12.10 13.68
CA ILE A 34 -4.80 -12.59 12.39
C ILE A 34 -4.92 -14.13 12.39
N PRO A 35 -5.92 -14.70 11.70
CA PRO A 35 -6.00 -16.14 11.51
C PRO A 35 -4.76 -16.70 10.82
N PHE A 36 -4.39 -17.94 11.13
CA PHE A 36 -3.24 -18.60 10.48
C PHE A 36 -3.34 -18.67 8.95
N SER A 37 -4.56 -18.74 8.41
CA SER A 37 -4.78 -18.68 6.95
C SER A 37 -4.29 -17.37 6.34
N GLN A 38 -4.38 -16.26 7.08
CA GLN A 38 -3.94 -14.92 6.68
C GLN A 38 -2.45 -14.66 6.95
N MET A 39 -1.79 -15.48 7.78
CA MET A 39 -0.33 -15.45 7.98
C MET A 39 0.45 -16.06 6.82
N LYS A 40 -0.20 -16.90 6.01
CA LYS A 40 0.44 -17.50 4.83
C LYS A 40 0.76 -16.42 3.80
N LEU A 41 1.86 -16.63 3.09
CA LEU A 41 2.26 -15.74 2.01
C LEU A 41 1.24 -15.79 0.87
N ARG A 42 0.78 -14.61 0.46
CA ARG A 42 -0.08 -14.43 -0.70
C ARG A 42 0.70 -14.65 -2.00
N SER A 43 0.00 -14.85 -3.11
CA SER A 43 0.64 -14.83 -4.43
C SER A 43 1.37 -13.50 -4.70
N GLY A 44 2.65 -13.62 -5.09
CA GLY A 44 3.58 -12.49 -5.27
C GLY A 44 4.23 -11.99 -3.97
N GLU A 45 3.72 -12.39 -2.80
CA GLU A 45 4.36 -12.15 -1.52
C GLU A 45 5.54 -13.11 -1.34
N LYS A 46 6.69 -12.60 -0.92
CA LYS A 46 7.92 -13.38 -0.73
C LYS A 46 8.48 -13.12 0.66
N LEU A 47 8.95 -14.18 1.31
CA LEU A 47 9.77 -14.07 2.51
C LEU A 47 11.11 -13.42 2.15
N ILE A 48 11.49 -12.38 2.88
CA ILE A 48 12.79 -11.73 2.73
C ILE A 48 13.69 -12.08 3.91
N ASP A 49 13.14 -12.01 5.12
CA ASP A 49 13.90 -12.29 6.33
C ASP A 49 13.02 -12.86 7.44
N LYS A 50 13.64 -13.61 8.34
CA LYS A 50 13.01 -14.26 9.47
C LYS A 50 13.95 -14.16 10.67
N LEU A 51 13.49 -13.48 11.71
CA LEU A 51 14.25 -13.24 12.93
C LEU A 51 13.54 -13.87 14.12
N ASP A 52 14.20 -14.84 14.74
CA ASP A 52 13.78 -15.42 16.00
C ASP A 52 14.20 -14.56 17.19
N SER A 53 13.52 -14.76 18.32
CA SER A 53 13.80 -14.06 19.58
C SER A 53 13.64 -12.54 19.45
N VAL A 54 12.58 -12.10 18.77
CA VAL A 54 12.17 -10.70 18.70
C VAL A 54 10.99 -10.49 19.64
N GLU A 55 11.15 -9.63 20.63
CA GLU A 55 10.10 -9.21 21.56
C GLU A 55 9.30 -8.04 20.96
N ASP A 56 7.97 -8.08 21.06
CA ASP A 56 7.13 -6.90 20.93
C ASP A 56 7.05 -6.19 22.28
N THR A 57 7.89 -5.19 22.46
CA THR A 57 8.10 -4.49 23.73
C THR A 57 6.93 -3.59 24.10
N LYS A 58 6.14 -3.13 23.12
CA LYS A 58 5.02 -2.21 23.37
C LYS A 58 3.79 -2.97 23.88
N GLY A 59 3.31 -3.96 23.12
CA GLY A 59 2.06 -4.64 23.45
C GLY A 59 2.22 -5.95 24.20
N ASN A 60 3.27 -6.71 23.91
CA ASN A 60 3.48 -8.07 24.44
C ASN A 60 4.81 -8.20 25.20
N GLY A 61 5.21 -7.13 25.91
CA GLY A 61 6.49 -7.10 26.62
C GLY A 61 6.62 -8.23 27.64
N GLY A 62 7.71 -8.99 27.54
CA GLY A 62 7.95 -10.23 28.28
C GLY A 62 7.75 -11.52 27.47
N ASP A 63 7.17 -11.45 26.27
CA ASP A 63 6.96 -12.61 25.41
C ASP A 63 7.97 -12.65 24.25
N LYS A 64 8.47 -13.86 23.95
CA LYS A 64 9.39 -14.08 22.85
C LYS A 64 8.60 -14.37 21.59
N GLY A 65 8.83 -13.59 20.54
CA GLY A 65 8.22 -13.79 19.25
C GLY A 65 9.20 -14.04 18.13
N ARG A 66 8.63 -14.20 16.95
CA ARG A 66 9.31 -14.29 15.67
C ARG A 66 8.82 -13.16 14.78
N LEU A 67 9.76 -12.41 14.22
CA LEU A 67 9.50 -11.40 13.21
C LEU A 67 9.76 -11.98 11.83
N VAL A 68 8.79 -11.83 10.94
CA VAL A 68 8.87 -12.27 9.54
C VAL A 68 8.72 -11.04 8.66
N VAL A 69 9.77 -10.72 7.91
CA VAL A 69 9.80 -9.59 6.98
C VAL A 69 9.56 -10.12 5.58
N THR A 70 8.47 -9.66 4.97
CA THR A 70 8.13 -10.00 3.59
C THR A 70 8.32 -8.79 2.69
N ASN A 71 8.10 -8.97 1.40
CA ASN A 71 8.10 -7.87 0.43
C ASN A 71 6.85 -6.97 0.49
N LEU A 72 5.85 -7.26 1.33
CA LEU A 72 4.61 -6.48 1.45
C LEU A 72 4.29 -6.00 2.87
N ARG A 73 4.67 -6.78 3.88
CA ARG A 73 4.34 -6.55 5.28
C ARG A 73 5.38 -7.11 6.23
N ILE A 74 5.31 -6.63 7.46
CA ILE A 74 6.03 -7.17 8.60
C ILE A 74 5.01 -7.95 9.43
N LEU A 75 5.30 -9.22 9.66
CA LEU A 75 4.53 -10.06 10.56
C LEU A 75 5.32 -10.27 11.85
N TRP A 76 4.63 -10.21 12.97
CA TRP A 76 5.16 -10.69 14.25
C TRP A 76 4.17 -11.69 14.83
N HIS A 77 4.66 -12.77 15.41
CA HIS A 77 3.81 -13.66 16.21
C HIS A 77 4.58 -14.16 17.41
N SER A 78 3.86 -14.41 18.50
CA SER A 78 4.43 -15.05 19.68
C SER A 78 4.87 -16.48 19.37
N LEU A 79 5.99 -16.91 19.95
CA LEU A 79 6.44 -18.31 19.91
C LEU A 79 5.72 -19.15 20.96
N SER A 80 5.26 -18.52 22.04
CA SER A 80 4.53 -19.16 23.13
C SER A 80 3.06 -19.40 22.77
N SER A 81 2.44 -18.45 22.06
CA SER A 81 1.05 -18.51 21.60
C SER A 81 0.90 -17.83 20.24
N PRO A 82 1.03 -18.57 19.11
CA PRO A 82 1.02 -17.95 17.78
C PRO A 82 -0.29 -17.26 17.39
N ARG A 83 -1.37 -17.41 18.17
CA ARG A 83 -2.62 -16.65 17.99
C ARG A 83 -2.39 -15.15 18.24
N VAL A 84 -1.49 -14.82 19.17
CA VAL A 84 -1.09 -13.43 19.43
C VAL A 84 -0.14 -13.00 18.31
N SER A 85 -0.62 -12.12 17.44
CA SER A 85 0.10 -11.77 16.22
C SER A 85 -0.20 -10.37 15.71
N LEU A 86 0.70 -9.87 14.88
CA LEU A 86 0.64 -8.55 14.27
C LEU A 86 0.96 -8.68 12.78
N SER A 87 0.21 -7.98 11.94
CA SER A 87 0.49 -7.79 10.52
C SER A 87 0.51 -6.31 10.23
N ILE A 88 1.66 -5.79 9.81
CA ILE A 88 1.88 -4.37 9.55
C ILE A 88 2.25 -4.21 8.08
N GLY A 89 1.32 -3.67 7.28
CA GLY A 89 1.56 -3.41 5.87
C GLY A 89 2.61 -2.32 5.64
N LEU A 90 3.53 -2.54 4.69
CA LEU A 90 4.64 -1.62 4.45
C LEU A 90 4.19 -0.23 3.95
N ASN A 91 3.03 -0.10 3.31
CA ASN A 91 2.48 1.20 2.90
C ASN A 91 1.95 2.03 4.06
N THR A 92 1.69 1.40 5.22
CA THR A 92 1.19 2.08 6.42
C THR A 92 2.32 2.71 7.24
N ILE A 93 3.57 2.31 7.00
CA ILE A 93 4.73 2.78 7.75
C ILE A 93 5.07 4.21 7.32
N ILE A 94 5.06 5.13 8.29
CA ILE A 94 5.55 6.51 8.11
C ILE A 94 7.06 6.55 8.35
N SER A 95 7.50 5.89 9.43
CA SER A 95 8.88 5.97 9.90
C SER A 95 9.31 4.67 10.56
N ALA A 96 10.56 4.28 10.30
CA ALA A 96 11.26 3.18 10.94
C ALA A 96 12.58 3.71 11.50
N THR A 97 12.73 3.71 12.82
CA THR A 97 13.87 4.31 13.52
C THR A 97 14.36 3.42 14.65
N THR A 98 15.58 3.66 15.12
CA THR A 98 16.13 2.99 16.30
C THR A 98 15.95 3.89 17.52
N LYS A 99 15.43 3.34 18.62
CA LYS A 99 15.32 4.03 19.92
C LYS A 99 15.86 3.16 21.03
N ASN A 100 16.45 3.78 22.05
CA ASN A 100 16.81 3.08 23.29
C ASN A 100 15.54 2.85 24.12
N VAL A 101 15.28 1.60 24.50
CA VAL A 101 14.14 1.18 25.31
C VAL A 101 14.59 0.21 26.41
N ILE A 102 13.75 0.01 27.42
CA ILE A 102 13.98 -1.00 28.45
C ILE A 102 13.08 -2.20 28.15
N SER A 103 13.65 -3.26 27.61
CA SER A 103 12.97 -4.54 27.41
C SER A 103 12.80 -5.26 28.75
N LYS A 104 11.68 -5.96 28.94
CA LYS A 104 11.48 -6.78 30.16
C LYS A 104 12.42 -7.98 30.20
N LEU A 105 12.76 -8.53 29.03
CA LEU A 105 13.59 -9.73 28.91
C LEU A 105 15.09 -9.43 28.90
N ARG A 106 15.50 -8.22 28.46
CA ARG A 106 16.92 -7.87 28.25
C ARG A 106 17.39 -6.62 29.01
N GLY A 107 16.49 -5.79 29.53
CA GLY A 107 16.84 -4.49 30.12
C GLY A 107 17.12 -3.42 29.04
N PRO A 108 18.02 -2.45 29.28
CA PRO A 108 18.26 -1.34 28.35
C PRO A 108 18.90 -1.82 27.04
N VAL A 109 18.24 -1.52 25.92
CA VAL A 109 18.61 -2.01 24.59
C VAL A 109 18.07 -1.11 23.48
N GLU A 110 18.77 -1.08 22.34
CA GLU A 110 18.24 -0.49 21.12
C GLU A 110 17.12 -1.36 20.52
N ALA A 111 15.99 -0.74 20.20
CA ALA A 111 14.82 -1.38 19.60
C ALA A 111 14.36 -0.67 18.34
N LEU A 112 13.74 -1.44 17.45
CA LEU A 112 13.15 -0.95 16.22
C LEU A 112 11.80 -0.32 16.58
N TYR A 113 11.69 0.97 16.33
CA TYR A 113 10.48 1.74 16.52
C TYR A 113 9.85 2.02 15.16
N LEU A 114 8.64 1.49 14.94
CA LEU A 114 7.83 1.73 13.75
C LEU A 114 6.67 2.65 14.10
N LEU A 115 6.60 3.80 13.42
CA LEU A 115 5.44 4.66 13.44
C LEU A 115 4.64 4.42 12.16
N THR A 116 3.37 4.11 12.33
CA THR A 116 2.46 3.78 11.23
C THR A 116 1.23 4.68 11.26
N LYS A 117 0.58 4.84 10.12
CA LYS A 117 -0.68 5.55 9.99
C LYS A 117 -1.65 4.78 9.12
N THR A 118 -2.84 4.62 9.66
CA THR A 118 -4.04 4.17 8.96
C THR A 118 -4.95 5.37 8.70
N ALA A 119 -6.07 5.18 8.02
CA ALA A 119 -7.02 6.26 7.74
C ALA A 119 -7.45 7.04 8.99
N ASN A 120 -7.58 6.34 10.13
CA ASN A 120 -8.16 6.91 11.35
C ASN A 120 -7.12 7.12 12.47
N ASN A 121 -6.16 6.22 12.61
CA ASN A 121 -5.26 6.19 13.77
C ASN A 121 -3.79 6.09 13.36
N LYS A 122 -2.92 6.63 14.23
CA LYS A 122 -1.49 6.33 14.23
C LYS A 122 -1.20 5.22 15.22
N TYR A 123 -0.36 4.27 14.84
CA TYR A 123 0.09 3.21 15.73
C TYR A 123 1.61 3.18 15.84
N GLU A 124 2.09 2.84 17.03
CA GLU A 124 3.49 2.62 17.37
C GLU A 124 3.74 1.15 17.67
N PHE A 125 4.79 0.59 17.05
CA PHE A 125 5.29 -0.74 17.35
C PHE A 125 6.74 -0.66 17.77
N ILE A 126 7.11 -1.42 18.79
CA ILE A 126 8.47 -1.46 19.33
C ILE A 126 8.94 -2.91 19.34
N PHE A 127 9.88 -3.23 18.48
CA PHE A 127 10.46 -4.57 18.38
C PHE A 127 11.89 -4.59 18.91
N THR A 128 12.14 -5.42 19.92
CA THR A 128 13.45 -5.60 20.52
C THR A 128 14.05 -6.93 20.08
N ASN A 129 15.24 -6.90 19.47
CA ASN A 129 16.01 -8.11 19.25
C ASN A 129 16.67 -8.56 20.55
N LEU A 130 16.32 -9.75 21.03
CA LEU A 130 16.87 -10.31 22.26
C LEU A 130 18.27 -10.88 22.05
N MET A 131 18.65 -11.17 20.80
CA MET A 131 20.00 -11.60 20.47
C MET A 131 20.97 -10.40 20.49
N PRO A 132 22.00 -10.39 21.35
CA PRO A 132 22.95 -9.28 21.42
C PRO A 132 23.88 -9.26 20.20
N GLY A 133 24.38 -8.08 19.86
CA GLY A 133 25.43 -7.90 18.84
C GLY A 133 24.99 -7.94 17.38
N THR A 134 23.70 -8.14 17.08
CA THR A 134 23.17 -8.16 15.72
C THR A 134 22.28 -6.94 15.42
N THR A 135 22.56 -6.28 14.30
CA THR A 135 21.74 -5.19 13.73
C THR A 135 20.83 -5.66 12.60
N ARG A 136 20.72 -6.99 12.38
CA ARG A 136 19.97 -7.62 11.28
C ARG A 136 18.51 -7.16 11.25
N LEU A 137 17.86 -7.09 12.42
CA LEU A 137 16.49 -6.60 12.57
C LEU A 137 16.31 -5.23 11.88
N PHE A 138 17.19 -4.29 12.21
CA PHE A 138 17.10 -2.92 11.72
C PHE A 138 17.42 -2.79 10.24
N THR A 139 18.51 -3.43 9.81
CA THR A 139 19.01 -3.37 8.44
C THR A 139 18.01 -3.99 7.46
N SER A 140 17.45 -5.14 7.84
CA SER A 140 16.44 -5.86 7.06
C SER A 140 15.14 -5.07 6.92
N VAL A 141 14.50 -4.69 8.04
CA VAL A 141 13.22 -3.97 8.00
C VAL A 141 13.35 -2.62 7.28
N THR A 142 14.38 -1.83 7.59
CA THR A 142 14.58 -0.51 6.98
C THR A 142 14.91 -0.64 5.49
N GLY A 143 15.72 -1.64 5.13
CA GLY A 143 16.09 -1.92 3.75
C GLY A 143 14.91 -2.33 2.89
N VAL A 144 14.09 -3.25 3.39
CA VAL A 144 12.86 -3.70 2.72
C VAL A 144 11.84 -2.56 2.60
N HIS A 145 11.62 -1.79 3.67
CA HIS A 145 10.71 -0.64 3.62
C HIS A 145 11.16 0.39 2.56
N ARG A 146 12.46 0.68 2.48
CA ARG A 146 13.01 1.56 1.44
C ARG A 146 12.77 1.01 0.03
N ALA A 147 13.00 -0.29 -0.19
CA ALA A 147 12.73 -0.96 -1.46
C ALA A 147 11.24 -0.96 -1.83
N TYR A 148 10.35 -1.07 -0.83
CA TYR A 148 8.91 -0.97 -1.02
C TYR A 148 8.50 0.44 -1.48
N VAL A 149 9.01 1.48 -0.81
CA VAL A 149 8.69 2.88 -1.15
C VAL A 149 9.22 3.26 -2.53
N SER A 150 10.44 2.86 -2.89
CA SER A 150 11.05 3.22 -4.19
C SER A 150 10.41 2.48 -5.38
N SER A 151 9.70 1.37 -5.14
CA SER A 151 9.06 0.54 -6.17
C SER A 151 7.56 0.79 -6.34
N LYS A 152 7.00 1.87 -5.77
CA LYS A 152 5.56 2.19 -5.85
C LYS A 152 4.99 2.21 -7.27
N MET A 153 5.79 2.54 -8.29
CA MET A 153 5.36 2.54 -9.71
C MET A 153 4.90 1.17 -10.24
N TYR A 154 5.24 0.06 -9.56
CA TYR A 154 4.72 -1.27 -9.89
C TYR A 154 3.28 -1.49 -9.44
N ARG A 155 2.81 -0.69 -8.48
CA ARG A 155 1.58 -0.97 -7.73
C ARG A 155 0.61 0.21 -7.71
N GLU A 156 1.08 1.44 -7.90
CA GLU A 156 0.26 2.65 -7.85
C GLU A 156 0.00 3.22 -9.25
N LEU A 157 -1.26 3.57 -9.51
CA LEU A 157 -1.65 4.38 -10.67
C LEU A 157 -1.00 5.77 -10.57
N LYS A 158 -0.39 6.24 -11.65
CA LYS A 158 0.13 7.61 -11.74
C LYS A 158 -0.44 8.35 -12.95
N LEU A 159 -0.95 9.54 -12.69
CA LEU A 159 -1.33 10.52 -13.71
C LEU A 159 -0.25 11.60 -13.78
N ARG A 160 0.13 11.99 -14.99
CA ARG A 160 1.11 13.06 -15.24
C ARG A 160 2.44 12.87 -14.51
N GLY A 161 2.92 11.62 -14.49
CA GLY A 161 4.17 11.26 -13.84
C GLY A 161 5.39 11.57 -14.72
N ALA A 162 6.55 11.75 -14.10
CA ALA A 162 7.83 11.85 -14.80
C ALA A 162 8.31 10.44 -15.24
N ILE A 163 7.60 9.83 -16.18
CA ILE A 163 7.86 8.46 -16.65
C ILE A 163 8.56 8.42 -18.01
N MET A 164 8.61 9.54 -18.71
CA MET A 164 9.22 9.65 -20.04
C MET A 164 10.56 10.38 -19.96
N LYS A 165 11.52 9.98 -20.79
CA LYS A 165 12.78 10.70 -21.04
C LYS A 165 13.15 10.54 -22.49
N ASN A 166 13.29 11.67 -23.19
CA ASN A 166 13.64 11.70 -24.62
C ASN A 166 12.69 10.83 -25.47
N LYS A 167 11.37 10.96 -25.29
CA LYS A 167 10.34 10.13 -25.96
C LYS A 167 10.42 8.62 -25.71
N GLN A 168 11.20 8.18 -24.73
CA GLN A 168 11.29 6.78 -24.31
C GLN A 168 10.77 6.60 -22.90
N LEU A 169 10.07 5.48 -22.65
CA LEU A 169 9.63 5.11 -21.33
C LEU A 169 10.83 4.78 -20.44
N GLN A 170 10.89 5.38 -19.27
CA GLN A 170 11.81 4.95 -18.22
C GLN A 170 11.29 3.64 -17.63
N LEU A 171 11.96 2.54 -18.02
CA LEU A 171 11.61 1.20 -17.55
C LEU A 171 11.95 1.02 -16.07
N LEU A 172 11.04 0.36 -15.36
CA LEU A 172 11.32 -0.13 -14.02
C LEU A 172 12.27 -1.35 -14.09
N PRO A 173 12.99 -1.70 -12.99
CA PRO A 173 14.05 -2.72 -13.03
C PRO A 173 13.65 -4.09 -13.63
N LEU A 174 12.44 -4.57 -13.32
CA LEU A 174 11.84 -5.83 -13.78
C LEU A 174 10.83 -5.63 -14.94
N GLU A 175 10.74 -4.42 -15.50
CA GLU A 175 9.79 -4.09 -16.55
C GLU A 175 10.38 -4.35 -17.94
N GLN A 176 9.57 -4.99 -18.80
CA GLN A 176 9.89 -5.29 -20.19
C GLN A 176 8.75 -4.82 -21.07
N ILE A 177 9.09 -4.09 -22.14
CA ILE A 177 8.12 -3.69 -23.16
C ILE A 177 7.71 -4.92 -23.95
N VAL A 178 6.40 -5.14 -24.04
CA VAL A 178 5.79 -6.19 -24.87
C VAL A 178 5.44 -5.61 -26.23
N THR A 179 4.67 -4.51 -26.22
CA THR A 179 4.15 -3.87 -27.44
C THR A 179 4.15 -2.35 -27.28
N THR A 180 4.51 -1.65 -28.36
CA THR A 180 4.33 -0.21 -28.49
C THR A 180 3.35 0.06 -29.62
N GLU A 181 2.29 0.81 -29.33
CA GLU A 181 1.26 1.17 -30.30
C GLU A 181 1.17 2.69 -30.43
N ASN A 182 1.43 3.20 -31.63
CA ASN A 182 1.38 4.63 -31.90
C ASN A 182 -0.02 5.04 -32.39
N GLY A 183 -0.30 6.35 -32.40
CA GLY A 183 -1.54 6.86 -32.99
C GLY A 183 -2.79 6.59 -32.13
N VAL A 184 -2.60 6.40 -30.83
CA VAL A 184 -3.68 6.07 -29.90
C VAL A 184 -4.27 7.34 -29.30
N TRP A 185 -5.55 7.56 -29.56
CA TRP A 185 -6.28 8.72 -29.07
C TRP A 185 -6.82 8.48 -27.67
N ASN A 186 -6.50 9.36 -26.73
CA ASN A 186 -7.17 9.41 -25.43
C ASN A 186 -8.46 10.23 -25.55
N LEU A 187 -9.58 9.65 -25.11
CA LEU A 187 -10.94 10.18 -25.20
C LEU A 187 -11.44 10.82 -23.89
N SER A 188 -10.55 11.09 -22.95
CA SER A 188 -10.90 11.62 -21.62
C SER A 188 -11.12 13.15 -21.63
N SER A 189 -10.84 13.81 -22.75
CA SER A 189 -11.01 15.26 -22.96
C SER A 189 -11.87 15.56 -24.19
N ASP A 190 -12.51 16.73 -24.21
CA ASP A 190 -13.41 17.17 -25.29
C ASP A 190 -12.71 17.26 -26.65
N GLN A 191 -11.42 17.62 -26.63
CA GLN A 191 -10.51 17.47 -27.76
C GLN A 191 -9.65 16.25 -27.45
N GLY A 192 -9.85 15.15 -28.17
CA GLY A 192 -9.06 13.93 -27.98
C GLY A 192 -7.57 14.23 -28.14
N ASN A 193 -6.72 13.56 -27.37
CA ASN A 193 -5.27 13.74 -27.46
C ASN A 193 -4.62 12.57 -28.17
N LEU A 194 -3.85 12.84 -29.22
CA LEU A 194 -3.05 11.83 -29.92
C LEU A 194 -1.83 11.47 -29.08
N GLY A 195 -1.59 10.17 -28.94
CA GLY A 195 -0.48 9.66 -28.14
C GLY A 195 -0.07 8.26 -28.57
N SER A 196 0.72 7.63 -27.70
CA SER A 196 1.19 6.26 -27.89
C SER A 196 0.92 5.43 -26.64
N PHE A 197 0.56 4.18 -26.85
CA PHE A 197 0.53 3.14 -25.83
C PHE A 197 1.87 2.41 -25.77
N ILE A 198 2.32 2.12 -24.56
CA ILE A 198 3.38 1.18 -24.26
C ILE A 198 2.82 0.16 -23.29
N ILE A 199 2.71 -1.08 -23.75
CA ILE A 199 2.20 -2.22 -22.99
C ILE A 199 3.42 -2.99 -22.51
N THR A 200 3.54 -3.12 -21.19
CA THR A 200 4.64 -3.87 -20.56
C THR A 200 4.11 -5.10 -19.86
N ASN A 201 5.02 -5.90 -19.30
CA ASN A 201 4.69 -7.03 -18.44
C ASN A 201 4.13 -6.64 -17.06
N VAL A 202 4.20 -5.36 -16.65
CA VAL A 202 3.73 -4.91 -15.32
C VAL A 202 2.66 -3.82 -15.34
N ARG A 203 2.61 -3.01 -16.42
CA ARG A 203 1.68 -1.89 -16.52
C ARG A 203 1.39 -1.53 -17.98
N VAL A 204 0.32 -0.75 -18.16
CA VAL A 204 0.00 -0.09 -19.43
C VAL A 204 0.29 1.40 -19.26
N VAL A 205 1.05 1.98 -20.19
CA VAL A 205 1.39 3.40 -20.19
C VAL A 205 0.84 4.05 -21.45
N TRP A 206 0.17 5.18 -21.30
CA TRP A 206 -0.17 6.06 -22.41
C TRP A 206 0.43 7.43 -22.19
N PHE A 207 0.95 8.07 -23.23
CA PHE A 207 1.42 9.46 -23.18
C PHE A 207 1.07 10.20 -24.47
N ALA A 208 0.78 11.49 -24.35
CA ALA A 208 0.51 12.34 -25.51
C ALA A 208 1.81 12.70 -26.26
N GLU A 209 1.74 12.71 -27.59
CA GLU A 209 2.90 12.97 -28.45
C GLU A 209 3.35 14.45 -28.41
N MET A 210 2.39 15.36 -28.31
CA MET A 210 2.63 16.80 -28.24
C MET A 210 3.07 17.27 -26.85
N ASN A 211 2.75 16.50 -25.80
CA ASN A 211 3.11 16.82 -24.43
C ASN A 211 3.28 15.54 -23.61
N GLU A 212 4.54 15.11 -23.45
CA GLU A 212 4.89 13.90 -22.71
C GLU A 212 4.47 13.93 -21.24
N HIS A 213 4.26 15.12 -20.64
CA HIS A 213 3.76 15.25 -19.26
C HIS A 213 2.27 14.91 -19.15
N PHE A 214 1.54 14.90 -20.26
CA PHE A 214 0.19 14.39 -20.29
C PHE A 214 0.23 12.88 -20.55
N ASN A 215 0.41 12.13 -19.46
CA ASN A 215 0.55 10.69 -19.49
C ASN A 215 -0.22 10.01 -18.36
N VAL A 216 -0.41 8.70 -18.52
CA VAL A 216 -1.02 7.80 -17.56
C VAL A 216 -0.16 6.54 -17.49
N SER A 217 0.18 6.13 -16.28
CA SER A 217 0.83 4.85 -15.98
C SER A 217 -0.10 4.02 -15.10
N LEU A 218 -0.58 2.90 -15.64
CA LEU A 218 -1.60 2.06 -15.02
C LEU A 218 -1.08 0.63 -14.82
N PRO A 219 -0.62 0.28 -13.61
CA PRO A 219 -0.25 -1.10 -13.29
C PRO A 219 -1.42 -2.06 -13.44
N TYR A 220 -1.12 -3.29 -13.88
CA TYR A 220 -2.13 -4.35 -13.97
C TYR A 220 -2.86 -4.58 -12.65
N LEU A 221 -2.15 -4.42 -11.53
CA LEU A 221 -2.73 -4.51 -10.18
C LEU A 221 -3.92 -3.56 -9.98
N GLN A 222 -3.87 -2.37 -10.59
CA GLN A 222 -4.87 -1.33 -10.44
C GLN A 222 -5.98 -1.40 -11.50
N ILE A 223 -5.95 -2.38 -12.40
CA ILE A 223 -6.98 -2.57 -13.43
C ILE A 223 -8.12 -3.40 -12.85
N SER A 224 -9.32 -2.82 -12.84
CA SER A 224 -10.58 -3.49 -12.48
C SER A 224 -11.21 -4.18 -13.68
N LEU A 225 -11.22 -3.50 -14.83
CA LEU A 225 -11.91 -3.97 -16.03
C LEU A 225 -11.28 -3.43 -17.31
N VAL A 226 -11.22 -4.30 -18.33
CA VAL A 226 -10.80 -3.95 -19.69
C VAL A 226 -11.87 -4.42 -20.67
N LYS A 227 -12.50 -3.51 -21.39
CA LYS A 227 -13.59 -3.81 -22.33
C LYS A 227 -13.55 -2.94 -23.57
N ILE A 228 -14.21 -3.38 -24.63
CA ILE A 228 -14.48 -2.56 -25.80
C ILE A 228 -15.91 -2.02 -25.68
N ARG A 229 -16.10 -0.72 -25.89
CA ARG A 229 -17.41 -0.06 -25.88
C ARG A 229 -17.54 0.93 -27.02
N GLU A 230 -18.77 1.13 -27.48
CA GLU A 230 -19.11 2.25 -28.35
C GLU A 230 -19.01 3.58 -27.58
N SER A 231 -18.48 4.60 -28.25
CA SER A 231 -18.37 5.96 -27.71
C SER A 231 -18.86 6.98 -28.75
N LYS A 232 -18.98 8.26 -28.35
CA LYS A 232 -19.30 9.36 -29.28
C LYS A 232 -18.29 9.48 -30.43
N PHE A 233 -17.09 8.95 -30.27
CA PHE A 233 -15.98 9.02 -31.24
C PHE A 233 -15.73 7.69 -31.98
N GLY A 234 -16.67 6.74 -31.83
CA GLY A 234 -16.60 5.37 -32.35
C GLY A 234 -16.22 4.34 -31.30
N VAL A 235 -15.94 3.12 -31.74
CA VAL A 235 -15.52 2.00 -30.89
C VAL A 235 -14.20 2.34 -30.18
N ALA A 236 -14.17 2.15 -28.86
CA ALA A 236 -13.02 2.45 -28.01
C ALA A 236 -12.70 1.33 -27.02
N LEU A 237 -11.41 1.21 -26.69
CA LEU A 237 -10.92 0.45 -25.56
C LEU A 237 -11.18 1.26 -24.29
N VAL A 238 -11.86 0.65 -23.32
CA VAL A 238 -12.13 1.24 -22.02
C VAL A 238 -11.39 0.44 -20.95
N ILE A 239 -10.55 1.13 -20.19
CA ILE A 239 -9.85 0.57 -19.03
C ILE A 239 -10.35 1.29 -17.78
N GLU A 240 -10.87 0.53 -16.83
CA GLU A 240 -11.35 1.03 -15.54
C GLU A 240 -10.36 0.63 -14.46
N SER A 241 -9.96 1.60 -13.64
CA SER A 241 -9.13 1.34 -12.47
C SER A 241 -9.96 0.93 -11.25
N VAL A 242 -9.34 0.28 -10.27
CA VAL A 242 -10.00 -0.11 -9.02
C VAL A 242 -10.44 1.12 -8.22
N GLU A 243 -11.52 0.99 -7.44
CA GLU A 243 -12.09 2.09 -6.65
C GLU A 243 -11.10 2.67 -5.64
N SER A 244 -10.26 1.82 -5.03
CA SER A 244 -9.20 2.24 -4.10
C SER A 244 -8.15 3.17 -4.75
N SER A 245 -8.06 3.18 -6.08
CA SER A 245 -7.19 4.07 -6.86
C SER A 245 -7.92 5.28 -7.45
N GLY A 246 -9.20 5.47 -7.13
CA GLY A 246 -10.03 6.58 -7.61
C GLY A 246 -11.06 6.22 -8.67
N GLY A 247 -11.14 4.97 -9.12
CA GLY A 247 -12.21 4.52 -10.02
C GLY A 247 -12.21 5.20 -11.39
N TYR A 248 -11.04 5.59 -11.90
CA TYR A 248 -10.88 6.23 -13.20
C TYR A 248 -11.35 5.34 -14.35
N VAL A 249 -12.09 5.93 -15.28
CA VAL A 249 -12.52 5.31 -16.54
C VAL A 249 -11.77 5.99 -17.69
N MET A 250 -10.91 5.24 -18.37
CA MET A 250 -10.05 5.76 -19.43
C MET A 250 -10.46 5.15 -20.78
N GLY A 251 -10.82 6.01 -21.73
CA GLY A 251 -11.22 5.62 -23.09
C GLY A 251 -10.12 5.88 -24.10
N PHE A 252 -9.84 4.90 -24.94
CA PHE A 252 -8.81 4.97 -25.98
C PHE A 252 -9.34 4.50 -27.32
N LYS A 253 -9.16 5.32 -28.36
CA LYS A 253 -9.47 4.94 -29.74
C LYS A 253 -8.20 4.54 -30.46
N ILE A 254 -8.26 3.40 -31.14
CA ILE A 254 -7.17 2.79 -31.90
C ILE A 254 -7.73 2.37 -33.26
N ASP A 255 -7.12 2.85 -34.33
CA ASP A 255 -7.48 2.53 -35.71
C ASP A 255 -6.33 1.73 -36.37
N PRO A 256 -6.62 0.70 -37.17
CA PRO A 256 -7.94 0.15 -37.48
C PRO A 256 -8.52 -0.73 -36.35
N GLN A 257 -9.82 -1.02 -36.40
CA GLN A 257 -10.50 -1.82 -35.36
C GLN A 257 -9.91 -3.23 -35.13
N GLU A 258 -9.26 -3.82 -36.14
CA GLU A 258 -8.55 -5.08 -35.96
C GLU A 258 -7.42 -4.95 -34.94
N ARG A 259 -6.69 -3.83 -35.00
CA ARG A 259 -5.59 -3.53 -34.07
C ARG A 259 -6.12 -3.27 -32.67
N LEU A 260 -7.23 -2.55 -32.53
CA LEU A 260 -7.94 -2.38 -31.26
C LEU A 260 -8.26 -3.73 -30.60
N LYS A 261 -8.80 -4.69 -31.36
CA LYS A 261 -9.12 -6.04 -30.87
C LYS A 261 -7.87 -6.85 -30.52
N ALA A 262 -6.75 -6.64 -31.20
CA ALA A 262 -5.48 -7.27 -30.88
C ALA A 262 -4.92 -6.75 -29.54
N ILE A 263 -4.86 -5.42 -29.37
CA ILE A 263 -4.40 -4.76 -28.15
C ILE A 263 -5.28 -5.12 -26.94
N HIS A 264 -6.60 -5.14 -27.12
CA HIS A 264 -7.53 -5.58 -26.07
C HIS A 264 -7.24 -7.00 -25.57
N ARG A 265 -7.03 -7.95 -26.48
CA ARG A 265 -6.68 -9.34 -26.14
C ARG A 265 -5.32 -9.46 -25.47
N GLU A 266 -4.33 -8.69 -25.93
CA GLU A 266 -2.99 -8.66 -25.35
C GLU A 266 -3.00 -8.16 -23.90
N ILE A 267 -3.65 -7.02 -23.65
CA ILE A 267 -3.79 -6.46 -22.29
C ILE A 267 -4.53 -7.44 -21.38
N LEU A 268 -5.62 -8.06 -21.84
CA LEU A 268 -6.35 -9.06 -21.06
C LEU A 268 -5.50 -10.29 -20.73
N SER A 269 -4.73 -10.79 -21.70
CA SER A 269 -3.84 -11.94 -21.50
C SER A 269 -2.76 -11.61 -20.46
N LEU A 270 -2.10 -10.46 -20.58
CA LEU A 270 -1.07 -10.02 -19.65
C LEU A 270 -1.65 -9.77 -18.26
N HIS A 271 -2.81 -9.12 -18.17
CA HIS A 271 -3.52 -8.90 -16.90
C HIS A 271 -3.88 -10.24 -16.22
N THR A 272 -4.35 -11.23 -16.98
CA THR A 272 -4.68 -12.57 -16.46
C THR A 272 -3.45 -13.28 -15.93
N VAL A 273 -2.33 -13.23 -16.65
CA VAL A 273 -1.06 -13.85 -16.23
C VAL A 273 -0.50 -13.14 -15.00
N TYR A 274 -0.49 -11.80 -15.01
CA TYR A 274 -0.02 -10.97 -13.89
C TYR A 274 -0.83 -11.23 -12.62
N SER A 275 -2.15 -11.40 -12.73
CA SER A 275 -3.04 -11.65 -11.59
C SER A 275 -2.72 -12.94 -10.83
N LYS A 276 -2.13 -13.94 -11.51
CA LYS A 276 -1.77 -15.23 -10.88
C LYS A 276 -0.52 -15.14 -10.03
N CYS A 277 0.47 -14.34 -10.43
CA CYS A 277 1.74 -14.16 -9.73
C CYS A 277 2.27 -12.74 -9.98
N PRO A 278 1.77 -11.73 -9.25
CA PRO A 278 2.06 -10.34 -9.53
C PRO A 278 3.52 -9.98 -9.26
N ILE A 279 4.13 -9.22 -10.17
CA ILE A 279 5.44 -8.61 -9.95
C ILE A 279 5.23 -7.32 -9.17
N LEU A 280 5.55 -7.36 -7.88
CA LEU A 280 5.33 -6.24 -6.97
C LEU A 280 6.49 -5.24 -6.96
N GLY A 281 7.65 -5.58 -7.53
CA GLY A 281 8.79 -4.66 -7.72
C GLY A 281 9.70 -4.45 -6.50
N VAL A 282 9.39 -5.11 -5.39
CA VAL A 282 10.15 -4.99 -4.13
C VAL A 282 11.28 -6.01 -4.13
N GLU A 283 12.47 -5.56 -4.53
CA GLU A 283 13.68 -6.37 -4.58
C GLU A 283 14.63 -5.97 -3.44
N TYR A 284 14.93 -6.92 -2.56
CA TYR A 284 15.88 -6.74 -1.46
C TYR A 284 16.55 -8.07 -1.13
N THR A 285 17.85 -8.04 -0.90
CA THR A 285 18.64 -9.20 -0.48
C THR A 285 19.32 -8.88 0.83
N VAL A 286 19.05 -9.67 1.87
CA VAL A 286 19.77 -9.60 3.14
C VAL A 286 21.20 -10.09 2.90
N GLY A 287 22.21 -9.31 3.26
CA GLY A 287 23.61 -9.69 2.99
C GLY A 287 24.02 -11.00 3.68
N ASN A 288 24.58 -11.94 2.91
CA ASN A 288 25.40 -13.12 3.23
C ASN A 288 25.20 -13.92 4.54
N GLU A 289 24.05 -13.84 5.20
CA GLU A 289 23.65 -14.82 6.22
C GLU A 289 22.59 -15.76 5.65
N PRO A 290 22.66 -17.07 5.93
CA PRO A 290 21.66 -18.01 5.46
C PRO A 290 20.27 -17.55 5.94
N ILE A 291 19.35 -17.42 5.01
CA ILE A 291 17.92 -17.31 5.29
C ILE A 291 17.58 -18.58 6.06
N LEU A 292 17.14 -18.46 7.32
CA LEU A 292 16.63 -19.58 8.08
C LEU A 292 15.52 -20.23 7.24
N SER A 293 15.53 -21.56 7.13
CA SER A 293 14.62 -22.33 6.27
C SER A 293 13.18 -21.83 6.33
N GLU A 294 12.50 -21.92 5.18
CA GLU A 294 11.04 -21.84 5.04
C GLU A 294 10.37 -22.99 5.77
N ASP A 295 10.64 -23.17 7.07
CA ASP A 295 9.74 -23.94 7.89
C ASP A 295 8.46 -23.11 7.95
N PRO A 296 7.34 -23.61 7.39
CA PRO A 296 6.05 -23.00 7.64
C PRO A 296 5.91 -22.84 9.15
N PRO A 297 5.19 -21.82 9.65
CA PRO A 297 4.87 -21.77 11.07
C PRO A 297 4.36 -23.17 11.44
N THR A 298 5.06 -23.85 12.36
CA THR A 298 4.69 -25.18 12.81
C THR A 298 3.24 -25.09 13.19
N VAL A 299 2.36 -25.65 12.35
CA VAL A 299 0.92 -25.54 12.53
C VAL A 299 0.68 -26.28 13.85
N PRO A 300 0.32 -25.60 14.95
CA PRO A 300 -0.19 -26.33 16.09
C PRO A 300 -1.41 -27.10 15.56
N GLU A 301 -1.48 -28.40 15.81
CA GLU A 301 -2.64 -29.22 15.45
C GLU A 301 -3.91 -28.43 15.72
N VAL A 302 -4.72 -28.26 14.67
CA VAL A 302 -6.01 -27.55 14.60
C VAL A 302 -6.65 -27.34 15.97
N GLU A 303 -6.23 -26.32 16.69
CA GLU A 303 -6.99 -25.80 17.81
C GLU A 303 -8.11 -25.01 17.16
N LYS A 304 -9.32 -25.59 17.20
CA LYS A 304 -10.56 -24.98 16.73
C LYS A 304 -10.51 -23.47 16.90
N ASP A 305 -10.68 -22.75 15.78
CA ASP A 305 -10.95 -21.32 15.73
C ASP A 305 -12.07 -21.00 16.74
N LEU A 306 -11.68 -20.62 17.95
CA LEU A 306 -12.57 -20.00 18.91
C LEU A 306 -12.54 -18.53 18.55
N ASP A 307 -13.67 -18.03 18.01
CA ASP A 307 -13.89 -16.61 17.73
C ASP A 307 -13.43 -15.79 18.94
N VAL A 308 -12.27 -15.12 18.79
CA VAL A 308 -11.81 -14.16 19.78
C VAL A 308 -12.82 -13.02 19.74
N THR A 309 -13.58 -12.85 20.83
CA THR A 309 -14.62 -11.82 20.92
C THR A 309 -14.04 -10.44 20.60
N SER A 310 -14.76 -9.64 19.80
CA SER A 310 -14.34 -8.30 19.34
C SER A 310 -13.86 -7.37 20.46
N SER A 311 -14.33 -7.56 21.70
CA SER A 311 -13.92 -6.81 22.89
C SER A 311 -12.47 -7.06 23.32
N VAL A 312 -11.90 -8.24 23.07
CA VAL A 312 -10.50 -8.57 23.40
C VAL A 312 -9.58 -7.93 22.36
N ILE A 313 -9.93 -8.04 21.08
CA ILE A 313 -9.21 -7.40 19.96
C ILE A 313 -9.15 -5.87 20.18
N SER A 314 -10.27 -5.25 20.59
CA SER A 314 -10.32 -3.82 20.88
C SER A 314 -9.39 -3.38 22.02
N ARG A 315 -9.13 -4.23 23.03
CA ARG A 315 -8.20 -3.90 24.11
C ARG A 315 -6.74 -4.01 23.67
N THR A 316 -6.41 -5.02 22.86
CA THR A 316 -5.07 -5.20 22.29
C THR A 316 -4.66 -4.01 21.42
N VAL A 317 -5.57 -3.53 20.55
CA VAL A 317 -5.32 -2.41 19.63
C VAL A 317 -4.96 -1.11 20.37
N ASN A 318 -5.63 -0.81 21.48
CA ASN A 318 -5.45 0.44 22.22
C ASN A 318 -4.03 0.62 22.77
N VAL A 319 -3.31 -0.47 23.05
CA VAL A 319 -1.93 -0.40 23.58
C VAL A 319 -0.94 0.16 22.55
N TYR A 320 -1.25 0.03 21.26
CA TYR A 320 -0.38 0.45 20.17
C TYR A 320 -0.70 1.84 19.65
N ILE A 321 -1.72 2.55 20.17
CA ILE A 321 -2.04 3.89 19.68
C ILE A 321 -0.88 4.85 20.04
N ALA A 322 -0.47 5.65 19.06
CA ALA A 322 0.67 6.57 19.20
C ALA A 322 0.34 7.84 20.01
N ASP A 323 -0.90 8.30 19.90
CA ASP A 323 -1.38 9.52 20.53
C ASP A 323 -2.17 9.14 21.81
N ASP A 324 -1.86 9.76 22.96
CA ASP A 324 -2.59 9.54 24.23
C ASP A 324 -4.04 10.07 24.20
N ASP A 325 -4.42 10.78 23.14
CA ASP A 325 -5.76 11.34 22.97
C ASP A 325 -6.69 10.28 22.34
N ILE A 326 -7.57 9.72 23.17
CA ILE A 326 -8.57 8.67 22.82
C ILE A 326 -9.66 9.23 21.88
N ASN A 327 -9.47 10.40 21.27
CA ASN A 327 -10.43 10.97 20.32
C ASN A 327 -10.10 10.53 18.89
N PRO A 328 -10.91 9.65 18.28
CA PRO A 328 -10.59 8.97 17.03
C PRO A 328 -10.77 9.82 15.76
N ALA A 329 -11.05 11.11 15.91
CA ALA A 329 -11.20 12.03 14.79
C ALA A 329 -10.48 13.33 15.09
N ALA A 330 -9.37 13.58 14.39
CA ALA A 330 -8.80 14.92 14.30
C ALA A 330 -9.92 15.87 13.85
N ARG A 331 -10.16 16.94 14.63
CA ARG A 331 -11.21 17.91 14.28
C ARG A 331 -10.84 18.63 12.97
N PRO A 332 -11.81 19.16 12.23
CA PRO A 332 -11.54 19.76 10.93
C PRO A 332 -10.52 20.92 11.06
N PRO A 333 -9.67 21.12 10.05
CA PRO A 333 -8.78 22.27 10.03
C PRO A 333 -9.58 23.56 9.79
N VAL A 334 -9.39 24.56 10.64
CA VAL A 334 -10.00 25.90 10.55
C VAL A 334 -8.92 26.96 10.46
N TYR A 335 -9.25 28.12 9.87
CA TYR A 335 -8.33 29.24 9.83
C TYR A 335 -8.31 29.97 11.18
N CYS A 336 -7.13 30.11 11.79
CA CYS A 336 -6.93 30.90 12.99
C CYS A 336 -6.41 32.28 12.62
N SER A 337 -7.22 33.32 12.82
CA SER A 337 -6.81 34.72 12.60
C SER A 337 -5.58 35.12 13.40
N ASP A 338 -5.48 34.64 14.63
CA ASP A 338 -4.46 35.08 15.59
C ASP A 338 -3.06 34.58 15.23
N LEU A 339 -2.98 33.45 14.52
CA LEU A 339 -1.73 32.85 14.06
C LEU A 339 -1.51 33.04 12.55
N GLY A 340 -2.55 33.37 11.79
CA GLY A 340 -2.52 33.38 10.33
C GLY A 340 -2.31 31.99 9.72
N LEU A 341 -2.66 30.92 10.44
CA LEU A 341 -2.41 29.52 10.09
C LEU A 341 -3.71 28.71 10.07
N ALA A 342 -3.68 27.60 9.32
CA ALA A 342 -4.67 26.55 9.49
C ALA A 342 -4.33 25.73 10.73
N VAL A 343 -5.29 25.59 11.64
CA VAL A 343 -5.16 24.87 12.92
C VAL A 343 -6.28 23.85 13.04
N GLU A 344 -6.11 22.85 13.90
CA GLU A 344 -7.25 22.01 14.30
C GLU A 344 -8.28 22.85 15.06
N GLU A 345 -9.57 22.67 14.76
CA GLU A 345 -10.66 23.33 15.49
C GLU A 345 -10.54 23.11 17.00
N LEU A 346 -10.66 24.17 17.80
CA LEU A 346 -10.50 24.12 19.26
C LEU A 346 -11.66 23.41 19.95
N LYS A 347 -11.45 22.95 21.19
CA LYS A 347 -12.54 22.34 21.97
C LYS A 347 -13.45 23.48 22.42
N GLU A 348 -14.75 23.23 22.50
CA GLU A 348 -15.69 24.25 23.00
C GLU A 348 -15.21 24.81 24.35
N GLY A 349 -15.16 26.14 24.46
CA GLY A 349 -14.71 26.83 25.67
C GLY A 349 -13.20 27.07 25.79
N PHE A 350 -12.38 26.68 24.81
CA PHE A 350 -10.95 26.99 24.79
C PHE A 350 -10.60 28.02 23.71
N THR A 351 -9.75 28.98 24.05
CA THR A 351 -9.08 29.87 23.10
C THR A 351 -7.63 29.41 22.86
N MET A 352 -6.99 29.93 21.80
CA MET A 352 -5.57 29.65 21.54
C MET A 352 -4.67 30.15 22.68
N GLN A 353 -5.04 31.26 23.30
CA GLN A 353 -4.30 31.83 24.42
C GLN A 353 -4.39 30.92 25.64
N ASP A 354 -5.57 30.36 25.93
CA ASP A 354 -5.77 29.41 27.04
C ASP A 354 -4.92 28.15 26.89
N LEU A 355 -4.68 27.69 25.65
CA LEU A 355 -3.85 26.53 25.36
C LEU A 355 -2.35 26.85 25.40
N TRP A 356 -1.97 28.11 25.24
CA TRP A 356 -0.58 28.56 25.22
C TRP A 356 -0.07 28.97 26.60
N GLU A 357 -0.94 29.58 27.42
CA GLU A 357 -0.59 30.04 28.76
C GLU A 357 -0.51 28.86 29.74
N VAL A 358 0.63 28.75 30.43
CA VAL A 358 0.88 27.71 31.44
C VAL A 358 0.40 28.14 32.84
N LEU A 359 0.17 29.44 33.05
CA LEU A 359 -0.31 30.02 34.31
C LEU A 359 -1.60 30.79 34.01
N PRO A 360 -2.65 30.66 34.85
CA PRO A 360 -3.84 31.49 34.69
C PRO A 360 -3.45 32.95 34.84
N SER A 361 -3.86 33.78 33.89
CA SER A 361 -3.68 35.22 33.95
C SER A 361 -4.44 35.74 35.20
N ASN A 362 -3.72 36.41 36.10
CA ASN A 362 -4.25 36.93 37.38
C ASN A 362 -5.47 37.85 37.22
#